data_AF-A0A2Z6P4P3-F1
#
_entry.id   AF-A0A2Z6P4P3-F1
#
_cell.length_a   1.000
_cell.length_b   1.000
_cell.length_c   1.000
_cell.angle_alpha   90.00
_cell.angle_beta   90.00
_cell.angle_gamma   90.00
#
_symmetry.space_group_name_H-M   'P 1'
#
loop_
_entity.id
_entity.type
_entity.pdbx_description
1 polymer ?
#
loop_
_entity_poly.entity_id
_entity_poly.type
_entity_poly.pdbx_seq_one_letter_code
_entity_poly.pdbx_strand_id
1 'polypeptide(L)'
;MRRLRCIKAFVVLDSLNSSKLLENLIGVGCGWLRGGSTVIVTTRNRDVLMRGGVDEIYEVRKMNIQYSLRLFSLNAFDKPQPKQGFDKVSRRAVVYAKGSFIHSKSKEEWDRALAKLMEVPNAEIQRVLRLSYDKL
;
A
#
# COMPACT_ATOMS: atom_id res chain seq x y z
N MET A 1 -23.96 -9.80 -16.67
CA MET A 1 -23.14 -8.62 -17.05
C MET A 1 -23.68 -7.89 -18.29
N ARG A 2 -24.91 -7.34 -18.26
CA ARG A 2 -25.43 -6.47 -19.35
C ARG A 2 -25.26 -4.97 -19.04
N ARG A 3 -25.40 -4.56 -17.77
CA ARG A 3 -25.28 -3.15 -17.35
C ARG A 3 -23.93 -2.50 -17.65
N LEU A 4 -22.82 -3.20 -17.38
CA LEU A 4 -21.45 -2.66 -17.50
C LEU A 4 -21.00 -2.40 -18.95
N ARG A 5 -21.68 -2.99 -19.93
CA ARG A 5 -21.47 -2.71 -21.35
C ARG A 5 -22.14 -1.41 -21.81
N CYS A 6 -23.13 -0.93 -21.05
CA CYS A 6 -23.93 0.23 -21.39
C CYS A 6 -23.48 1.51 -20.65
N ILE A 7 -22.71 1.38 -19.57
CA ILE A 7 -22.21 2.50 -18.78
C ILE A 7 -20.69 2.57 -18.85
N LYS A 8 -20.15 3.78 -18.87
CA LYS A 8 -18.71 4.00 -18.66
C LYS A 8 -18.42 3.68 -17.19
N ALA A 9 -17.54 2.72 -16.93
CA ALA A 9 -17.22 2.28 -15.58
C ALA A 9 -15.77 2.61 -15.21
N PHE A 10 -15.56 2.79 -13.90
CA PHE A 10 -14.25 2.85 -13.29
C PHE A 10 -14.17 1.72 -12.26
N VAL A 11 -13.27 0.77 -12.47
CA VAL A 11 -13.18 -0.47 -11.68
C VAL A 11 -11.81 -0.55 -11.04
N VAL A 12 -11.77 -0.86 -9.74
CA VAL A 12 -10.51 -1.11 -9.01
C VAL A 12 -10.50 -2.56 -8.54
N LEU A 13 -9.49 -3.32 -8.98
CA LEU A 13 -9.24 -4.69 -8.57
C LEU A 13 -8.04 -4.68 -7.62
N ASP A 14 -8.32 -4.73 -6.32
CA ASP A 14 -7.28 -4.62 -5.30
C ASP A 14 -6.62 -5.97 -4.98
N SER A 15 -5.30 -5.95 -4.79
CA SER A 15 -4.51 -7.03 -4.22
C SER A 15 -4.59 -8.38 -4.96
N LEU A 16 -4.59 -8.35 -6.29
CA LEU A 16 -4.64 -9.57 -7.10
C LEU A 16 -3.34 -10.38 -7.03
N ASN A 17 -3.46 -11.70 -6.91
CA ASN A 17 -2.32 -12.62 -6.74
C ASN A 17 -2.19 -13.69 -7.84
N SER A 18 -3.06 -13.67 -8.86
CA SER A 18 -3.10 -14.70 -9.90
C SER A 18 -3.35 -14.07 -11.27
N SER A 19 -2.45 -14.33 -12.23
CA SER A 19 -2.63 -13.89 -13.62
C SER A 19 -3.85 -14.53 -14.26
N LYS A 20 -4.16 -15.79 -13.92
CA LYS A 20 -5.36 -16.48 -14.41
C LYS A 20 -6.66 -15.78 -13.98
N LEU A 21 -6.69 -15.27 -12.74
CA LEU A 21 -7.85 -14.50 -12.28
C LEU A 21 -7.93 -13.15 -12.99
N LEU A 22 -6.79 -12.50 -13.25
CA LEU A 22 -6.72 -11.29 -14.05
C LEU A 22 -7.20 -11.52 -15.49
N GLU A 23 -6.73 -12.58 -16.15
CA GLU A 23 -7.17 -13.02 -17.48
C GLU A 23 -8.66 -13.35 -17.51
N ASN A 24 -9.20 -14.00 -16.48
CA ASN A 24 -10.64 -14.28 -16.40
C ASN A 24 -11.48 -13.00 -16.21
N LEU A 25 -10.98 -12.04 -15.43
CA LEU A 25 -11.68 -10.78 -15.15
C LEU A 25 -11.58 -9.80 -16.31
N ILE A 26 -10.43 -9.72 -16.98
CA ILE A 26 -10.16 -8.76 -18.06
C ILE A 26 -10.47 -9.39 -19.42
N GLY A 27 -10.38 -10.71 -19.56
CA GLY A 27 -10.72 -11.45 -20.78
C GLY A 27 -10.00 -10.94 -22.03
N VAL A 28 -10.44 -11.38 -23.21
CA VAL A 28 -9.91 -10.99 -24.54
C VAL A 28 -10.25 -9.52 -24.90
N GLY A 29 -9.98 -8.57 -23.99
CA GLY A 29 -10.11 -7.12 -24.25
C GLY A 29 -11.28 -6.44 -23.54
N CYS A 30 -11.58 -6.77 -22.28
CA CYS A 30 -12.61 -6.09 -21.48
C CYS A 30 -14.00 -6.06 -22.14
N GLY A 31 -14.39 -7.07 -22.92
CA GLY A 31 -15.64 -7.07 -23.71
C GLY A 31 -16.95 -6.97 -22.90
N TRP A 32 -16.86 -7.00 -21.57
CA TRP A 32 -17.96 -6.74 -20.65
C TRP A 32 -18.07 -5.27 -20.20
N LEU A 33 -17.09 -4.42 -20.55
CA LEU A 33 -17.05 -2.98 -20.31
C LEU A 33 -17.38 -2.19 -21.58
N ARG A 34 -18.00 -1.02 -21.39
CA ARG A 34 -18.14 -0.03 -22.45
C ARG A 34 -16.77 0.57 -22.80
N GLY A 35 -16.50 0.83 -24.08
CA GLY A 35 -15.31 1.57 -24.52
C GLY A 35 -15.14 2.91 -23.75
N GLY A 36 -13.90 3.21 -23.39
CA GLY A 36 -13.53 4.35 -22.54
C GLY A 36 -13.67 4.11 -21.03
N SER A 37 -14.06 2.91 -20.60
CA SER A 37 -13.97 2.50 -19.19
C SER A 37 -12.51 2.32 -18.77
N THR A 38 -12.23 2.45 -17.47
CA THR A 38 -10.89 2.30 -16.90
C THR A 38 -10.89 1.23 -15.82
N VAL A 39 -9.91 0.32 -15.87
CA VAL A 39 -9.68 -0.68 -14.83
C VAL A 39 -8.31 -0.43 -14.23
N ILE A 40 -8.25 -0.28 -12.91
CA ILE A 40 -6.99 -0.21 -12.15
C ILE A 40 -6.82 -1.52 -11.40
N VAL A 41 -5.67 -2.14 -11.58
CA VAL A 41 -5.31 -3.38 -10.89
C VAL A 41 -4.14 -3.09 -9.96
N THR A 42 -4.26 -3.46 -8.69
CA THR A 42 -3.14 -3.42 -7.76
C THR A 42 -2.68 -4.84 -7.46
N THR A 43 -1.36 -5.02 -7.44
CA THR A 43 -0.74 -6.28 -7.05
C THR A 43 0.64 -6.02 -6.48
N ARG A 44 1.11 -6.96 -5.66
CA ARG A 44 2.50 -7.00 -5.19
C ARG A 44 3.40 -7.81 -6.11
N ASN A 45 2.83 -8.57 -7.06
CA ASN A 45 3.57 -9.43 -7.97
C ASN A 45 3.47 -8.90 -9.40
N ARG A 46 4.59 -8.35 -9.90
CA ARG A 46 4.67 -7.78 -11.25
C ARG A 46 4.34 -8.80 -12.35
N ASP A 47 4.67 -10.07 -12.14
CA ASP A 47 4.43 -11.12 -13.13
C ASP A 47 2.94 -11.39 -13.36
N VAL A 48 2.09 -11.12 -12.35
CA VAL A 48 0.63 -11.19 -12.51
C VAL A 48 0.16 -10.23 -13.59
N LEU A 49 0.70 -9.00 -13.61
CA LEU A 49 0.36 -7.97 -14.60
C LEU A 49 0.95 -8.32 -15.97
N MET A 50 2.22 -8.74 -16.03
CA MET A 50 2.90 -9.08 -17.28
C MET A 50 2.20 -10.23 -18.01
N ARG A 51 1.77 -11.27 -17.28
CA ARG A 51 1.05 -12.42 -17.87
C ARG A 51 -0.42 -12.08 -18.18
N GLY A 52 -1.04 -11.19 -17.41
CA GLY A 52 -2.45 -10.83 -17.58
C GLY A 52 -2.75 -9.83 -18.70
N GLY A 53 -1.75 -9.39 -19.46
CA GLY A 53 -1.96 -8.58 -20.67
C GLY A 53 -2.52 -7.17 -20.39
N VAL A 54 -2.03 -6.49 -19.35
CA VAL A 54 -2.44 -5.11 -19.05
C VAL A 54 -1.82 -4.10 -20.02
N ASP A 55 -2.52 -2.98 -20.25
CA ASP A 55 -2.06 -1.93 -21.16
C ASP A 55 -0.84 -1.18 -20.63
N GLU A 56 -0.83 -0.85 -19.34
CA GLU A 56 0.24 -0.11 -18.67
C GLU A 56 0.53 -0.66 -17.27
N ILE A 57 1.80 -0.59 -16.85
CA ILE A 57 2.25 -0.99 -15.51
C ILE A 57 2.90 0.20 -14.83
N TYR A 58 2.34 0.61 -13.69
CA TYR A 58 2.92 1.64 -12.83
C TYR A 58 3.51 1.02 -11.56
N GLU A 59 4.82 1.20 -11.36
CA GLU A 59 5.49 0.79 -10.12
C GLU A 59 5.37 1.91 -9.06
N VAL A 60 4.65 1.63 -7.98
CA VAL A 60 4.51 2.55 -6.85
C VAL A 60 5.85 2.66 -6.13
N ARG A 61 6.48 3.84 -6.24
CA ARG A 61 7.75 4.12 -5.58
C ARG A 61 7.58 4.40 -4.10
N LYS A 62 8.62 4.08 -3.32
CA LYS A 62 8.69 4.44 -1.91
C LYS A 62 8.53 5.96 -1.75
N MET A 63 7.64 6.36 -0.83
CA MET A 63 7.45 7.75 -0.49
C MET A 63 8.75 8.34 0.10
N ASN A 64 9.12 9.55 -0.31
CA ASN A 64 10.32 10.19 0.22
C ASN A 64 10.15 10.53 1.71
N ILE A 65 11.26 10.81 2.40
CA ILE A 65 11.26 11.04 3.84
C ILE A 65 10.39 12.23 4.25
N GLN A 66 10.34 13.30 3.45
CA GLN A 66 9.59 14.51 3.77
C GLN A 66 8.09 14.27 3.70
N TYR A 67 7.59 13.65 2.62
CA TYR A 67 6.18 13.30 2.50
C TYR A 67 5.79 12.21 3.51
N SER A 68 6.68 11.25 3.77
CA SER A 68 6.43 10.24 4.79
C SER A 68 6.32 10.85 6.19
N LEU A 69 7.14 11.85 6.53
CA LEU A 69 7.03 12.60 7.79
C LEU A 69 5.73 13.38 7.87
N ARG A 70 5.32 14.02 6.78
CA ARG A 70 4.05 14.75 6.73
C ARG A 70 2.86 13.81 6.94
N LEU A 71 2.81 12.70 6.22
CA LEU A 71 1.76 11.69 6.35
C LEU A 71 1.73 11.11 7.76
N PHE A 72 2.90 10.75 8.28
CA PHE A 72 3.04 10.24 9.63
C PHE A 72 2.58 11.25 10.69
N SER A 73 2.93 12.53 10.52
CA SER A 73 2.54 13.59 11.45
C SER A 73 1.03 13.84 11.41
N LEU A 74 0.44 13.79 10.21
CA LEU A 74 -1.01 13.90 10.05
C LEU A 74 -1.72 12.77 10.80
N ASN A 75 -1.18 11.55 10.71
CA ASN A 75 -1.70 10.42 11.45
C ASN A 75 -1.50 10.60 12.96
N ALA A 76 -0.26 10.78 13.42
CA ALA A 76 0.05 10.77 14.85
C ALA A 76 -0.41 12.00 15.64
N PHE A 77 -0.52 13.17 14.99
CA PHE A 77 -0.70 14.46 15.65
C PHE A 77 -1.83 15.31 15.06
N ASP A 78 -2.55 14.84 14.04
CA ASP A 78 -3.55 15.60 13.28
C ASP A 78 -2.99 16.90 12.68
N LYS A 79 -1.68 16.95 12.45
CA LYS A 79 -0.95 18.13 11.93
C LYS A 79 0.10 17.72 10.90
N PRO A 80 0.40 18.55 9.90
CA PRO A 80 1.36 18.22 8.86
C PRO A 80 2.81 18.13 9.34
N GLN A 81 3.09 18.53 10.58
CA GLN A 81 4.41 18.52 11.19
C GLN A 81 4.37 17.86 12.57
N PRO A 82 5.49 17.28 13.02
CA PRO A 82 5.60 16.75 14.38
C PRO A 82 5.29 17.81 15.44
N LYS A 83 4.74 17.38 16.58
CA LYS A 83 4.68 18.24 17.76
C LYS A 83 6.10 18.62 18.21
N GLN A 84 6.24 19.79 18.82
CA GLN A 84 7.53 20.26 19.33
C GLN A 84 8.16 19.19 20.25
N GLY A 85 9.41 18.83 19.98
CA GLY A 85 10.14 17.80 20.74
C GLY A 85 9.95 16.37 20.25
N PHE A 86 9.11 16.14 19.22
CA PHE A 86 8.88 14.85 18.59
C PHE A 86 9.61 14.67 17.24
N ASP A 87 10.38 15.65 16.77
CA ASP A 87 11.05 15.61 15.46
C ASP A 87 11.95 14.38 15.27
N LYS A 88 12.85 14.14 16.22
CA LYS A 88 13.81 13.03 16.16
C LYS A 88 13.10 11.67 16.19
N VAL A 89 12.11 11.51 17.07
CA VAL A 89 11.38 10.25 17.22
C VAL A 89 10.46 9.99 16.02
N SER A 90 9.87 11.03 15.43
CA SER A 90 9.06 10.92 14.21
C SER A 90 9.89 10.52 13.00
N ARG A 91 11.11 11.05 12.85
CA ARG A 91 12.07 10.61 11.81
C ARG A 91 12.44 9.14 11.95
N ARG A 92 12.74 8.69 13.16
CA ARG A 92 12.99 7.26 13.43
C ARG A 92 11.77 6.41 13.10
N ALA A 93 10.58 6.83 13.52
CA ALA A 93 9.34 6.11 13.23
C ALA A 93 9.09 5.96 11.73
N VAL A 94 9.28 7.02 10.94
CA VAL A 94 9.13 6.94 9.48
C VAL A 94 10.13 5.97 8.85
N VAL A 95 11.38 5.97 9.32
CA VAL A 95 12.43 5.09 8.77
C VAL A 95 12.18 3.62 9.12
N TYR A 96 11.86 3.33 10.38
CA TYR A 96 11.80 1.95 10.90
C TYR A 96 10.40 1.33 10.86
N ALA A 97 9.36 2.11 11.14
CA ALA A 97 7.98 1.62 11.18
C ALA A 97 7.24 1.80 9.84
N LYS A 98 7.88 2.42 8.83
CA LYS A 98 7.27 2.68 7.50
C LYS A 98 5.87 3.30 7.58
N GLY A 99 5.62 4.15 8.58
CA GLY A 99 4.32 4.80 8.81
C GLY A 99 3.31 3.98 9.62
N SER A 100 3.61 2.74 9.99
CA SER A 100 2.73 1.85 10.76
C SER A 100 3.03 1.95 12.26
N PHE A 101 2.80 3.09 12.92
CA PHE A 101 2.90 3.14 14.39
C PHE A 101 1.97 4.15 15.07
N ILE A 102 1.07 3.57 15.87
CA ILE A 102 0.32 4.00 17.07
C ILE A 102 0.06 5.50 17.29
N HIS A 103 -1.23 5.87 17.24
CA HIS A 103 -1.77 7.13 17.74
C HIS A 103 -1.62 7.24 19.27
N SER A 104 -1.44 8.48 19.76
CA SER A 104 -1.58 8.87 21.18
C SER A 104 -0.80 8.02 22.20
N LYS A 105 0.53 8.13 22.19
CA LYS A 105 1.41 7.63 23.25
C LYS A 105 2.40 8.71 23.69
N SER A 106 2.95 8.59 24.90
CA SER A 106 4.00 9.49 25.38
C SER A 106 5.28 9.32 24.56
N LYS A 107 6.18 10.31 24.60
CA LYS A 107 7.45 10.26 23.87
C LYS A 107 8.32 9.06 24.29
N GLU A 108 8.33 8.76 25.58
CA GLU A 108 9.10 7.68 26.19
C GLU A 108 8.57 6.31 25.74
N GLU A 109 7.26 6.18 25.56
CA GLU A 109 6.65 4.98 25.00
C GLU A 109 7.00 4.78 23.53
N TRP A 110 7.09 5.87 22.76
CA TRP A 110 7.54 5.81 21.37
C TRP A 110 9.00 5.39 21.28
N ASP A 111 9.88 5.96 22.09
CA ASP A 111 11.29 5.59 22.10
C ASP A 111 11.48 4.13 22.47
N ARG A 112 10.77 3.63 23.49
CA ARG A 112 10.78 2.20 23.85
C ARG A 112 10.24 1.32 22.74
N ALA A 113 9.13 1.69 22.12
CA ALA A 113 8.53 0.89 21.07
C ALA A 113 9.39 0.85 19.79
N LEU A 114 10.03 1.97 19.44
CA LEU A 114 10.97 2.03 18.31
C LEU A 114 12.26 1.27 18.61
N ALA A 115 12.80 1.34 19.83
CA ALA A 115 13.93 0.54 20.24
C ALA A 115 13.61 -0.96 20.13
N LYS A 116 12.45 -1.38 20.64
CA LYS A 116 11.98 -2.76 20.49
C LYS A 116 11.80 -3.17 19.03
N LEU A 117 11.29 -2.27 18.17
CA LEU A 117 11.13 -2.53 16.74
C LEU A 117 12.47 -2.72 16.02
N MET A 118 13.52 -2.02 16.49
CA MET A 118 14.88 -2.14 15.97
C MET A 118 15.55 -3.46 16.39
N GLU A 119 15.28 -3.95 17.61
CA GLU A 119 15.80 -5.23 18.09
C GLU A 119 15.02 -6.43 17.57
N VAL A 120 13.69 -6.34 17.59
CA VAL A 120 12.77 -7.40 17.19
C VAL A 120 11.76 -6.82 16.20
N PRO A 121 11.83 -7.19 14.91
CA PRO A 121 10.87 -6.75 13.92
C PRO A 121 9.44 -7.09 14.38
N ASN A 122 8.53 -6.11 14.33
CA ASN A 122 7.16 -6.28 14.82
C ASN A 122 6.49 -7.50 14.17
N ALA A 123 6.06 -8.45 15.00
CA ALA A 123 5.51 -9.73 14.57
C ALA A 123 4.26 -9.59 13.67
N GLU A 124 3.45 -8.54 13.85
CA GLU A 124 2.28 -8.27 13.01
C GLU A 124 2.68 -7.74 11.64
N ILE A 125 3.63 -6.81 11.58
CA ILE A 125 4.22 -6.34 10.31
C ILE A 125 4.91 -7.51 9.60
N GLN A 126 5.68 -8.30 10.33
CA GLN A 126 6.33 -9.51 9.82
C GLN A 126 5.30 -10.53 9.31
N ARG A 127 4.18 -10.74 10.00
CA ARG A 127 3.10 -11.63 9.54
C ARG A 127 2.51 -11.16 8.21
N VAL A 128 2.22 -9.87 8.08
CA VAL A 128 1.69 -9.29 6.82
C VAL A 128 2.70 -9.40 5.67
N LEU A 129 3.98 -9.16 5.95
CA LEU A 129 5.05 -9.31 4.96
C LEU A 129 5.28 -10.79 4.61
N ARG A 130 5.22 -11.69 5.60
CA ARG A 130 5.39 -13.13 5.45
C ARG A 130 4.32 -13.76 4.58
N LEU A 131 3.07 -13.30 4.66
CA LEU A 131 2.00 -13.70 3.71
C LEU A 131 2.34 -13.40 2.24
N SER A 132 3.26 -12.47 1.99
CA SER A 132 3.78 -12.18 0.64
C SER A 132 5.02 -13.00 0.32
N TYR A 133 5.89 -13.26 1.32
CA TYR A 133 7.10 -14.06 1.17
C TYR A 133 6.80 -15.55 0.97
N ASP A 134 5.88 -16.13 1.74
CA ASP A 134 5.51 -17.56 1.65
C ASP A 134 4.77 -17.90 0.35
N LYS A 135 4.45 -16.90 -0.49
CA LYS A 135 3.80 -17.04 -1.80
C LYS A 135 4.77 -16.82 -2.97
N LEU A 136 6.07 -16.64 -2.70
CA LEU A 136 7.14 -16.62 -3.69
C LEU A 136 7.48 -18.05 -4.15
#